data_AF-A0A1E4T9H2-F1
#
_entry.id   AF-A0A1E4T9H2-F1
#
_cell.length_a   1.000
_cell.length_b   1.000
_cell.length_c   1.000
_cell.angle_alpha   90.00
_cell.angle_beta   90.00
_cell.angle_gamma   90.00
#
_symmetry.space_group_name_H-M   'P 1'
#
loop_
_entity.id
_entity.type
_entity.pdbx_description
1 polymer ?
#
loop_
_entity_poly.entity_id
_entity_poly.type
_entity_poly.pdbx_seq_one_letter_code
_entity_poly.pdbx_strand_id
1 'polypeptide(L)'
;LPNDYPEAEAVDIVELISSMLAELVSINDQLANKEAQLTRFHSRAAPSISIRDYLWRLNRFCSLEKSILISVVFLVDLFCSKCPHFSLNSLTIHRFLITAATIASKGLCDSFCSNAYYAKIGGITVHELNILELELLEQVDFRIVPRPE
;
A
#
# COMPACT_ATOMS: atom_id res chain seq x y z
N LEU A 1 20.45 6.21 10.19
CA LEU A 1 20.25 5.61 8.86
C LEU A 1 21.20 6.28 7.89
N PRO A 2 21.60 5.59 6.80
CA PRO A 2 22.38 6.19 5.71
C PRO A 2 21.64 7.40 5.10
N ASN A 3 22.39 8.25 4.39
CA ASN A 3 21.81 9.40 3.69
C ASN A 3 20.97 8.97 2.47
N ASP A 4 21.38 7.88 1.82
CA ASP A 4 20.70 7.31 0.66
C ASP A 4 19.94 6.04 1.06
N TYR A 5 18.62 6.03 0.84
CA TYR A 5 17.77 4.88 1.20
C TYR A 5 18.20 3.54 0.56
N PRO A 6 18.83 3.47 -0.64
CA PRO A 6 19.31 2.21 -1.19
C PRO A 6 20.37 1.53 -0.32
N GLU A 7 21.09 2.30 0.50
CA GLU A 7 22.10 1.79 1.43
C GLU A 7 21.49 1.31 2.76
N ALA A 8 20.25 1.71 3.08
CA ALA A 8 19.58 1.31 4.31
C ALA A 8 19.13 -0.16 4.26
N GLU A 9 19.02 -0.82 5.41
CA GLU A 9 18.45 -2.16 5.46
C GLU A 9 16.93 -2.11 5.18
N ALA A 10 16.42 -3.08 4.43
CA ALA A 10 14.99 -3.11 4.09
C ALA A 10 14.08 -3.17 5.33
N VAL A 11 14.57 -3.80 6.42
CA VAL A 11 13.86 -3.84 7.70
C VAL A 11 13.68 -2.45 8.30
N ASP A 12 14.69 -1.58 8.23
CA ASP A 12 14.60 -0.23 8.76
C ASP A 12 13.58 0.60 7.99
N ILE A 13 13.54 0.45 6.66
CA ILE A 13 12.56 1.10 5.79
C ILE A 13 11.14 0.63 6.13
N VAL A 14 10.93 -0.67 6.32
CA VAL A 14 9.63 -1.23 6.72
C VAL A 14 9.19 -0.68 8.08
N GLU A 15 10.09 -0.63 9.07
CA GLU A 15 9.79 -0.11 10.42
C GLU A 15 9.42 1.38 10.38
N LEU A 16 10.14 2.20 9.62
CA LEU A 16 9.82 3.61 9.44
C LEU A 16 8.46 3.82 8.75
N ILE A 17 8.26 3.19 7.60
CA ILE A 17 7.02 3.35 6.82
C ILE A 17 5.82 2.84 7.61
N SER A 18 5.94 1.70 8.27
CA SER A 18 4.81 1.15 9.03
C SER A 18 4.47 2.00 10.25
N SER A 19 5.46 2.61 10.91
CA SER A 19 5.23 3.54 12.02
C SER A 19 4.50 4.80 11.55
N MET A 20 4.97 5.40 10.45
CA MET A 20 4.32 6.57 9.82
C MET A 20 2.88 6.26 9.38
N LEU A 21 2.66 5.13 8.70
CA LEU A 21 1.33 4.70 8.26
C LEU A 21 0.41 4.40 9.44
N ALA A 22 0.92 3.82 10.52
CA ALA A 22 0.14 3.56 11.73
C ALA A 22 -0.31 4.85 12.41
N GLU A 23 0.57 5.86 12.48
CA GLU A 23 0.21 7.19 13.01
C GLU A 23 -0.84 7.87 12.12
N LEU A 24 -0.65 7.87 10.81
CA LEU A 24 -1.62 8.41 9.85
C LEU A 24 -2.99 7.73 9.96
N VAL A 25 -3.01 6.40 10.03
CA VAL A 25 -4.23 5.61 10.24
C VAL A 25 -4.90 5.97 11.56
N SER A 26 -4.13 6.09 12.64
CA SER A 26 -4.68 6.45 13.96
C SER A 26 -5.33 7.83 13.98
N ILE A 27 -4.71 8.81 13.31
CA ILE A 27 -5.27 10.16 13.15
C ILE A 27 -6.57 10.09 12.33
N ASN A 28 -6.56 9.37 11.21
CA ASN A 28 -7.72 9.26 10.33
C ASN A 28 -8.89 8.49 10.95
N ASP A 29 -8.63 7.46 11.75
CA ASP A 29 -9.66 6.73 12.50
C ASP A 29 -10.40 7.67 13.49
N GLN A 30 -9.70 8.64 14.09
CA GLN A 30 -10.31 9.63 14.99
C GLN A 30 -11.15 10.67 14.24
N LEU A 31 -10.81 10.95 12.99
CA LEU A 31 -11.50 11.91 12.11
C LEU A 31 -12.63 11.26 11.31
N ALA A 32 -12.88 9.96 11.47
CA ALA A 32 -13.81 9.21 10.65
C ALA A 32 -15.23 9.78 10.71
N ASN A 33 -15.68 10.35 9.58
CA ASN A 33 -17.05 10.82 9.41
C ASN A 33 -18.01 9.63 9.21
N LYS A 34 -19.15 9.65 9.92
CA LYS A 34 -20.18 8.59 9.83
C LYS A 34 -20.83 8.46 8.44
N GLU A 35 -20.62 9.44 7.57
CA GLU A 35 -21.14 9.48 6.19
C GLU A 35 -20.09 9.10 5.13
N ALA A 36 -18.94 8.54 5.54
CA ALA A 36 -17.89 8.16 4.60
C ALA A 36 -18.40 7.15 3.55
N GLN A 37 -18.20 7.47 2.27
CA GLN A 37 -18.53 6.59 1.17
C GLN A 37 -17.59 5.37 1.17
N LEU A 38 -18.18 4.17 1.06
CA LEU A 38 -17.41 2.94 0.99
C LEU A 38 -16.67 2.85 -0.35
N THR A 39 -15.36 2.68 -0.27
CA THR A 39 -14.48 2.37 -1.41
C THR A 39 -14.21 0.87 -1.49
N ARG A 40 -13.67 0.39 -2.61
CA ARG A 40 -13.26 -1.03 -2.76
C ARG A 40 -12.21 -1.47 -1.74
N PHE A 41 -11.42 -0.53 -1.24
CA PHE A 41 -10.39 -0.79 -0.23
C PHE A 41 -10.96 -1.08 1.17
N HIS A 42 -12.24 -0.77 1.44
CA HIS A 42 -12.82 -0.99 2.77
C HIS A 42 -13.03 -2.48 3.08
N SER A 43 -12.37 -2.93 4.14
CA SER A 43 -12.58 -4.25 4.75
C SER A 43 -13.86 -4.27 5.59
N ARG A 44 -14.44 -5.46 5.78
CA ARG A 44 -15.63 -5.63 6.66
C ARG A 44 -15.33 -5.35 8.13
N ALA A 45 -14.09 -5.61 8.54
CA ALA A 45 -13.56 -5.34 9.87
C ALA A 45 -12.06 -5.09 9.73
N ALA A 46 -11.47 -4.34 10.67
CA ALA A 46 -10.04 -4.13 10.70
C ALA A 46 -9.31 -5.48 10.86
N PRO A 47 -8.31 -5.79 10.01
CA PRO A 47 -7.51 -7.01 10.18
C PRO A 47 -6.77 -7.04 11.52
N SER A 48 -6.66 -8.23 12.11
CA SER A 48 -5.95 -8.42 13.39
C SER A 48 -4.42 -8.32 13.28
N ILE A 49 -3.87 -8.49 12.07
CA ILE A 49 -2.45 -8.32 11.79
C ILE A 49 -2.09 -6.83 11.76
N SER A 50 -1.01 -6.43 12.42
CA SER A 50 -0.55 -5.05 12.42
C SER A 50 -0.10 -4.60 11.03
N ILE A 51 -0.10 -3.28 10.78
CA ILE A 51 0.42 -2.69 9.54
C ILE A 51 1.89 -3.09 9.33
N ARG A 52 2.68 -3.05 10.41
CA ARG A 52 4.10 -3.46 10.44
C ARG A 52 4.29 -4.92 10.04
N ASP A 53 3.58 -5.84 10.68
CA ASP A 53 3.70 -7.28 10.40
C ASP A 53 3.20 -7.62 8.99
N TYR A 54 2.16 -6.92 8.52
CA TYR A 54 1.66 -7.10 7.17
C TYR A 54 2.66 -6.60 6.12
N LEU A 55 3.20 -5.39 6.27
CA LEU A 55 4.21 -4.85 5.35
C LEU A 55 5.48 -5.69 5.35
N TRP A 56 5.94 -6.16 6.52
CA TRP A 56 7.07 -7.07 6.63
C TRP A 56 6.82 -8.41 5.93
N ARG A 57 5.62 -8.98 6.07
CA ARG A 57 5.20 -10.18 5.34
C ARG A 57 5.25 -9.96 3.83
N LEU A 58 4.73 -8.84 3.31
CA LEU A 58 4.82 -8.52 1.89
C LEU A 58 6.28 -8.41 1.44
N ASN A 59 7.10 -7.63 2.16
CA ASN A 59 8.52 -7.45 1.86
C ASN A 59 9.28 -8.80 1.80
N ARG A 60 9.10 -9.64 2.83
CA ARG A 60 9.82 -10.91 2.96
C ARG A 60 9.45 -11.92 1.87
N PHE A 61 8.17 -12.08 1.58
CA PHE A 61 7.72 -13.15 0.69
C PHE A 61 7.59 -12.71 -0.77
N CYS A 62 7.26 -11.45 -1.04
CA CYS A 62 7.19 -10.92 -2.40
C CYS A 62 8.51 -10.31 -2.89
N SER A 63 9.55 -10.29 -2.04
CA SER A 63 10.86 -9.73 -2.36
C SER A 63 10.77 -8.28 -2.87
N LEU A 64 10.04 -7.43 -2.13
CA LEU A 64 9.86 -6.03 -2.53
C LEU A 64 11.21 -5.31 -2.50
N GLU A 65 11.54 -4.63 -3.60
CA GLU A 65 12.72 -3.76 -3.62
C GLU A 65 12.52 -2.54 -2.71
N LYS A 66 13.62 -1.96 -2.23
CA LYS A 66 13.58 -0.76 -1.36
C LYS A 66 12.87 0.41 -2.05
N SER A 67 13.06 0.56 -3.36
CA SER A 67 12.36 1.54 -4.21
C SER A 67 10.85 1.34 -4.19
N ILE A 68 10.36 0.10 -4.16
CA ILE A 68 8.94 -0.23 -4.08
C ILE A 68 8.36 0.13 -2.72
N LEU A 69 9.09 -0.12 -1.63
CA LEU A 69 8.66 0.31 -0.30
C LEU A 69 8.41 1.82 -0.25
N ILE A 70 9.35 2.62 -0.78
CA ILE A 70 9.18 4.08 -0.88
C ILE A 70 8.03 4.45 -1.83
N SER A 71 7.89 3.77 -2.96
CA SER A 71 6.83 4.03 -3.94
C SER A 71 5.43 3.77 -3.39
N VAL A 72 5.27 2.84 -2.44
CA VAL A 72 3.98 2.62 -1.76
C VAL A 72 3.54 3.86 -0.98
N VAL A 73 4.46 4.58 -0.33
CA VAL A 73 4.15 5.85 0.37
C VAL A 73 3.72 6.91 -0.63
N PHE A 74 4.44 7.04 -1.74
CA PHE A 74 4.05 7.94 -2.84
C PHE A 74 2.65 7.62 -3.38
N LEU A 75 2.31 6.33 -3.55
CA LEU A 75 0.99 5.91 -4.04
C LEU A 75 -0.12 6.23 -3.04
N VAL A 76 0.15 6.18 -1.72
CA VAL A 76 -0.81 6.64 -0.70
C VAL A 76 -1.14 8.11 -0.93
N ASP A 77 -0.13 8.98 -0.99
CA ASP A 77 -0.34 10.42 -1.15
C ASP A 77 -1.02 10.75 -2.48
N LEU A 78 -0.56 10.12 -3.57
CA LEU A 78 -1.14 10.29 -4.90
C LEU A 78 -2.61 9.88 -4.92
N PHE A 79 -2.95 8.70 -4.41
CA PHE A 79 -4.33 8.20 -4.43
C PHE A 79 -5.25 9.07 -3.57
N CYS A 80 -4.81 9.47 -2.36
CA CYS A 80 -5.56 10.39 -1.50
C CYS A 80 -5.79 11.75 -2.19
N SER A 81 -4.81 12.28 -2.93
CA SER A 81 -4.97 13.54 -3.67
C SER A 81 -6.00 13.43 -4.81
N LYS A 82 -6.10 12.25 -5.43
CA LYS A 82 -7.01 11.97 -6.55
C LYS A 82 -8.39 11.53 -6.11
N CYS A 83 -8.54 11.03 -4.89
CA CYS A 83 -9.78 10.53 -4.34
C CYS A 83 -10.10 11.20 -3.00
N PRO A 84 -10.71 12.40 -3.00
CA PRO A 84 -10.99 13.15 -1.76
C PRO A 84 -11.93 12.43 -0.78
N HIS A 85 -12.69 11.45 -1.25
CA HIS A 85 -13.58 10.63 -0.43
C HIS A 85 -12.88 9.41 0.19
N PHE A 86 -11.68 9.07 -0.28
CA PHE A 86 -10.87 8.02 0.30
C PHE A 86 -10.10 8.54 1.52
N SER A 87 -10.11 7.75 2.59
CA SER A 87 -9.28 7.96 3.75
C SER A 87 -8.49 6.69 4.06
N LEU A 88 -7.20 6.85 4.29
CA LEU A 88 -6.34 5.76 4.73
C LEU A 88 -6.54 5.52 6.22
N ASN A 89 -7.23 4.46 6.58
CA ASN A 89 -7.66 4.16 7.94
C ASN A 89 -7.56 2.64 8.22
N SER A 90 -7.97 2.22 9.40
CA SER A 90 -7.85 0.82 9.85
C SER A 90 -8.63 -0.19 8.98
N LEU A 91 -9.63 0.28 8.21
CA LEU A 91 -10.42 -0.56 7.30
C LEU A 91 -9.83 -0.63 5.89
N THR A 92 -9.05 0.37 5.47
CA THR A 92 -8.55 0.49 4.09
C THR A 92 -7.07 0.13 3.90
N ILE A 93 -6.24 0.32 4.93
CA ILE A 93 -4.78 0.25 4.83
C ILE A 93 -4.25 -1.09 4.29
N HIS A 94 -4.70 -2.24 4.79
CA HIS A 94 -4.14 -3.53 4.38
C HIS A 94 -4.41 -3.85 2.91
N ARG A 95 -5.65 -3.64 2.45
CA ARG A 95 -6.02 -3.82 1.04
C ARG A 95 -5.27 -2.83 0.17
N PHE A 96 -5.12 -1.59 0.61
CA PHE A 96 -4.34 -0.60 -0.12
C PHE A 96 -2.87 -1.01 -0.25
N LEU A 97 -2.23 -1.48 0.83
CA LEU A 97 -0.82 -1.86 0.84
C LEU A 97 -0.50 -2.99 -0.15
N ILE A 98 -1.30 -4.07 -0.17
CA ILE A 98 -1.05 -5.16 -1.12
C ILE A 98 -1.23 -4.69 -2.57
N THR A 99 -2.24 -3.86 -2.82
CA THR A 99 -2.50 -3.33 -4.16
C THR A 99 -1.39 -2.39 -4.62
N ALA A 100 -0.99 -1.43 -3.79
CA ALA A 100 0.09 -0.49 -4.08
C ALA A 100 1.42 -1.21 -4.30
N ALA A 101 1.77 -2.19 -3.45
CA ALA A 101 2.97 -2.99 -3.62
C ALA A 101 2.95 -3.80 -4.93
N THR A 102 1.80 -4.37 -5.29
CA THR A 102 1.63 -5.15 -6.53
C THR A 102 1.80 -4.26 -7.77
N ILE A 103 1.12 -3.11 -7.81
CA ILE A 103 1.21 -2.16 -8.93
C ILE A 103 2.61 -1.60 -9.07
N ALA A 104 3.20 -1.13 -7.97
CA ALA A 104 4.53 -0.55 -7.98
C ALA A 104 5.57 -1.59 -8.45
N SER A 105 5.52 -2.83 -7.94
CA SER A 105 6.44 -3.89 -8.38
C SER A 105 6.28 -4.20 -9.87
N LYS A 106 5.04 -4.38 -10.36
CA LYS A 106 4.78 -4.70 -11.78
C LYS A 106 5.11 -3.55 -12.73
N GLY A 107 5.02 -2.31 -12.26
CA GLY A 107 5.20 -1.11 -13.07
C GLY A 107 6.62 -0.55 -13.04
N LEU A 108 7.39 -0.81 -11.98
CA LEU A 108 8.67 -0.14 -11.72
C LEU A 108 9.86 -1.10 -11.59
N CYS A 109 9.64 -2.41 -11.45
CA CYS A 109 10.72 -3.40 -11.35
C CYS A 109 10.79 -4.29 -12.59
N ASP A 110 12.01 -4.76 -12.91
CA ASP A 110 12.24 -5.77 -13.95
C ASP A 110 11.82 -7.17 -13.52
N SER A 111 11.76 -7.42 -12.20
CA SER A 111 11.37 -8.69 -11.60
C SER A 111 10.18 -8.50 -10.68
N PHE A 112 9.07 -9.19 -10.98
CA PHE A 112 7.84 -9.10 -10.21
C PHE A 112 7.12 -10.45 -10.14
N CYS A 113 6.28 -10.62 -9.12
CA CYS A 113 5.48 -11.83 -8.93
C CYS A 113 4.15 -11.78 -9.70
N SER A 114 3.50 -12.93 -9.86
CA SER A 114 2.14 -12.97 -10.43
C SER A 114 1.11 -12.48 -9.42
N ASN A 115 -0.03 -11.98 -9.90
CA ASN A 115 -1.17 -11.60 -9.04
C ASN A 115 -1.62 -12.76 -8.14
N ALA A 116 -1.54 -14.01 -8.63
CA ALA A 116 -1.86 -15.19 -7.82
C ALA A 116 -0.93 -15.34 -6.61
N TYR A 117 0.36 -15.02 -6.80
CA TYR A 117 1.34 -15.06 -5.71
C TYR A 117 1.14 -13.89 -4.74
N TYR A 118 0.98 -12.66 -5.24
CA TYR A 118 0.68 -11.49 -4.41
C TYR A 118 -0.61 -11.68 -3.61
N ALA A 119 -1.69 -12.18 -4.20
CA ALA A 119 -2.95 -12.43 -3.52
C ALA A 119 -2.80 -13.49 -2.42
N LYS A 120 -2.07 -14.58 -2.68
CA LYS A 120 -1.75 -15.61 -1.68
C LYS A 120 -0.99 -15.02 -0.48
N ILE A 121 0.04 -14.20 -0.74
CA ILE A 121 0.80 -13.53 0.32
C ILE A 121 -0.01 -12.40 0.96
N GLY A 122 -0.92 -11.73 0.26
CA GLY A 122 -1.77 -10.68 0.79
C GLY A 122 -2.96 -11.20 1.61
N GLY A 123 -3.29 -12.49 1.48
CA GLY A 123 -4.46 -13.08 2.16
C GLY A 123 -5.79 -12.69 1.53
N ILE A 124 -5.80 -12.35 0.24
CA ILE A 124 -7.00 -11.99 -0.52
C ILE A 124 -7.14 -12.91 -1.74
N THR A 125 -8.31 -12.90 -2.36
CA THR A 125 -8.50 -13.69 -3.59
C THR A 125 -7.80 -13.01 -4.77
N VAL A 126 -7.40 -13.78 -5.79
CA VAL A 126 -6.79 -13.21 -7.02
C VAL A 126 -7.76 -12.26 -7.71
N HIS A 127 -9.05 -12.61 -7.73
CA HIS A 127 -10.10 -11.79 -8.31
C HIS A 127 -10.23 -10.43 -7.59
N GLU A 128 -10.18 -10.45 -6.26
CA GLU A 128 -10.19 -9.23 -5.45
C GLU A 128 -8.96 -8.37 -5.72
N LEU A 129 -7.75 -8.95 -5.75
CA LEU A 129 -6.54 -8.19 -6.08
C LEU A 129 -6.63 -7.56 -7.46
N ASN A 130 -7.11 -8.28 -8.47
CA ASN A 130 -7.25 -7.76 -9.83
C ASN A 130 -8.19 -6.55 -9.89
N ILE A 131 -9.32 -6.58 -9.15
CA ILE A 131 -10.24 -5.45 -9.07
C ILE A 131 -9.58 -4.26 -8.38
N LEU A 132 -8.92 -4.49 -7.25
CA LEU A 132 -8.25 -3.43 -6.52
C LEU A 132 -7.12 -2.79 -7.34
N GLU A 133 -6.37 -3.59 -8.10
CA GLU A 133 -5.34 -3.06 -9.01
C GLU A 133 -5.94 -2.10 -10.04
N LEU A 134 -7.03 -2.51 -10.68
CA LEU A 134 -7.69 -1.68 -11.70
C LEU A 134 -8.23 -0.39 -11.07
N GLU A 135 -8.89 -0.48 -9.92
CA GLU A 135 -9.42 0.69 -9.18
C GLU A 135 -8.29 1.70 -8.88
N LEU A 136 -7.14 1.23 -8.37
CA LEU A 136 -6.02 2.12 -8.07
C LEU A 136 -5.46 2.75 -9.34
N LEU A 137 -5.19 1.94 -10.37
CA LEU A 137 -4.61 2.40 -11.64
C LEU A 137 -5.49 3.42 -12.35
N GLU A 138 -6.81 3.18 -12.41
CA GLU A 138 -7.77 4.11 -13.00
C GLU A 138 -7.83 5.42 -12.22
N GLN A 139 -7.87 5.37 -10.89
CA GLN A 139 -7.93 6.57 -10.05
C GLN A 139 -6.69 7.47 -10.18
N VAL A 140 -5.52 6.87 -10.45
CA VAL A 140 -4.26 7.60 -10.62
C VAL A 140 -3.89 7.85 -12.09
N ASP A 141 -4.80 7.61 -13.03
CA ASP A 141 -4.57 7.76 -14.48
C ASP A 141 -3.32 7.00 -14.96
N PHE A 142 -3.02 5.83 -14.37
CA PHE A 142 -1.80 5.03 -14.59
C PHE A 142 -0.48 5.78 -14.29
N ARG A 143 -0.52 6.94 -13.62
CA ARG A 143 0.65 7.77 -13.29
C ARG A 143 1.33 7.29 -12.01
N ILE A 144 1.92 6.10 -12.06
CA ILE A 144 2.52 5.42 -10.89
C ILE A 144 4.01 5.69 -10.70
N VAL A 145 4.66 6.40 -11.63
CA VAL A 145 6.09 6.73 -11.54
C VAL A 145 6.26 7.95 -10.61
N PRO A 146 7.02 7.85 -9.50
CA PRO A 146 7.30 8.98 -8.63
C PRO A 146 8.17 9.98 -9.38
N ARG A 147 7.60 11.13 -9.77
CA ARG A 147 8.33 12.21 -10.43
C ARG A 147 8.45 13.41 -9.49
N PRO A 148 9.59 14.13 -9.50
CA PRO A 148 9.83 15.30 -8.65
C PRO A 148 9.13 16.59 -9.13
N GLU A 149 8.16 16.49 -10.04
CA GLU A 149 7.51 17.64 -10.71
C GLU A 149 6.47 18.36 -9.81
#